data_AF-A0A357SYZ5-F1
#
_entry.id   AF-A0A357SYZ5-F1
#
_cell.length_a   1.000
_cell.length_b   1.000
_cell.length_c   1.000
_cell.angle_alpha   90.00
_cell.angle_beta   90.00
_cell.angle_gamma   90.00
#
_symmetry.space_group_name_H-M   'P 1'
#
loop_
_entity.id
_entity.type
_entity.pdbx_description
1 polymer ?
#
loop_
_entity_poly.entity_id
_entity_poly.type
_entity_poly.pdbx_seq_one_letter_code
_entity_poly.pdbx_strand_id
1 'polypeptide(L)'
;MSGERPEKYETLERRLSELEYPEGCQVHFDFQVLDLFQQMAAWDPLAKRMRDEFFRLWDELGRRPTRIEMYTGTDLPFREFLKEGWLRFLHSVDALTEEENGWLETSAEAFLRETEKIAFTKAYKLPTLRAL
;
A
#
# COMPACT_ATOMS: atom_id res chain seq x y z
N MET A 1 18.38 -11.98 13.62
CA MET A 1 17.39 -13.04 13.92
C MET A 1 16.09 -12.53 13.33
N SER A 2 15.67 -13.16 12.23
CA SER A 2 14.66 -12.62 11.30
C SER A 2 13.29 -12.61 11.96
N GLY A 3 12.63 -11.44 12.00
CA GLY A 3 11.22 -11.35 12.37
C GLY A 3 10.38 -12.01 11.31
N GLU A 4 9.74 -13.13 11.66
CA GLU A 4 8.76 -13.80 10.81
C GLU A 4 7.53 -12.88 10.61
N ARG A 5 6.99 -12.88 9.39
CA ARG A 5 5.84 -12.06 9.01
C ARG A 5 4.58 -12.60 9.72
N PRO A 6 3.75 -11.76 10.36
CA PRO A 6 2.48 -12.24 10.87
C PRO A 6 1.55 -12.59 9.69
N GLU A 7 1.10 -13.84 9.71
CA GLU A 7 0.10 -14.43 8.82
C GLU A 7 -1.15 -13.54 8.75
N LYS A 8 -1.77 -13.51 7.57
CA LYS A 8 -2.94 -12.71 7.24
C LYS A 8 -4.08 -12.94 8.24
N TYR A 9 -4.60 -11.87 8.83
CA TYR A 9 -5.84 -11.86 9.61
C TYR A 9 -7.06 -12.02 8.70
N GLU A 10 -7.19 -13.18 8.06
CA GLU A 10 -8.40 -13.53 7.33
C GLU A 10 -9.33 -14.29 8.29
N THR A 11 -10.40 -13.61 8.70
CA THR A 11 -11.54 -14.14 9.48
C THR A 11 -11.24 -14.67 10.89
N LEU A 12 -10.95 -13.77 11.83
CA LEU A 12 -11.03 -14.03 13.28
C LEU A 12 -12.25 -13.31 13.89
N GLU A 13 -13.43 -13.45 13.27
CA GLU A 13 -14.71 -13.32 13.98
C GLU A 13 -15.05 -14.62 14.74
N ARG A 14 -14.07 -15.52 14.91
CA ARG A 14 -14.13 -16.54 15.95
C ARG A 14 -14.02 -15.81 17.28
N ARG A 15 -15.19 -15.47 17.83
CA ARG A 15 -15.45 -14.92 19.17
C ARG A 15 -14.18 -14.86 20.02
N LEU A 16 -13.59 -13.68 20.14
CA LEU A 16 -12.45 -13.39 21.03
C LEU A 16 -12.66 -13.90 22.47
N SER A 17 -13.90 -14.19 22.86
CA SER A 17 -14.28 -14.83 24.11
C SER A 17 -13.92 -16.33 24.23
N GLU A 18 -13.46 -16.99 23.16
CA GLU A 18 -13.10 -18.44 23.15
C GLU A 18 -11.59 -18.68 23.11
N LEU A 19 -10.76 -17.64 23.16
CA LEU A 19 -9.31 -17.79 23.34
C LEU A 19 -9.00 -18.16 24.79
N GLU A 20 -8.85 -19.45 25.06
CA GLU A 20 -8.26 -19.93 26.31
C GLU A 20 -6.76 -19.64 26.30
N TYR A 21 -6.34 -18.73 27.17
CA TYR A 21 -4.93 -18.43 27.39
C TYR A 21 -4.27 -19.57 28.17
N PRO A 22 -2.97 -19.86 27.96
CA PRO A 22 -2.26 -20.88 28.72
C PRO A 22 -2.37 -20.65 30.24
N GLU A 23 -2.32 -21.73 31.02
CA GLU A 23 -2.37 -21.64 32.49
C GLU A 23 -1.26 -20.71 33.03
N GLY A 24 -1.64 -19.77 33.89
CA GLY A 24 -0.74 -18.76 34.45
C GLY A 24 -0.50 -17.54 33.57
N CYS A 25 -1.10 -17.46 32.37
CA CYS A 25 -1.06 -16.28 31.53
C CYS A 25 -2.15 -15.27 31.95
N GLN A 26 -1.77 -14.02 32.16
CA GLN A 26 -2.71 -12.94 32.49
C GLN A 26 -2.59 -11.83 31.45
N VAL A 27 -3.72 -11.45 30.85
CA VAL A 27 -3.77 -10.39 29.84
C VAL A 27 -4.26 -9.10 30.49
N HIS A 28 -3.47 -8.05 30.37
CA HIS A 28 -3.82 -6.70 30.80
C HIS A 28 -3.97 -5.83 29.56
N PHE A 29 -5.17 -5.31 29.33
CA PHE A 29 -5.42 -4.35 28.26
C PHE A 29 -5.28 -2.94 28.80
N ASP A 30 -4.29 -2.19 28.31
CA ASP A 30 -4.14 -0.77 28.58
C ASP A 30 -4.94 0.04 27.56
N PHE A 31 -6.08 0.58 28.00
CA PHE A 31 -6.94 1.38 27.14
C PHE A 31 -6.33 2.76 26.81
N GLN A 32 -5.45 3.30 27.66
CA GLN A 32 -4.79 4.59 27.39
C GLN A 32 -3.84 4.49 26.20
N VAL A 33 -3.18 3.34 26.05
CA VAL A 33 -2.32 3.05 24.89
C VAL A 33 -3.14 2.92 23.60
N LEU A 34 -4.33 2.33 23.67
CA LEU A 34 -5.24 2.25 22.51
C LEU A 34 -5.70 3.65 22.07
N ASP A 35 -6.07 4.51 23.02
CA ASP A 35 -6.46 5.89 22.74
C ASP A 35 -5.30 6.69 22.10
N LEU A 36 -4.07 6.47 22.57
CA LEU A 36 -2.88 7.08 21.98
C LEU A 36 -2.68 6.67 20.52
N PHE A 37 -2.81 5.38 20.20
CA PHE A 37 -2.67 4.91 18.81
C PHE A 37 -3.74 5.51 17.89
N GLN A 38 -4.98 5.65 18.35
CA GLN A 38 -6.04 6.30 17.58
C GLN A 38 -5.74 7.77 17.33
N GLN A 39 -5.25 8.49 18.35
CA GLN A 39 -4.82 9.87 18.20
C GLN A 39 -3.69 9.98 17.19
N MET A 40 -2.63 9.18 17.33
CA MET A 40 -1.50 9.17 16.40
C MET A 40 -1.94 8.91 14.95
N ALA A 41 -2.84 7.94 14.73
CA ALA A 41 -3.38 7.65 13.40
C ALA A 41 -4.21 8.80 12.81
N ALA A 42 -4.96 9.54 13.65
CA ALA A 42 -5.72 10.70 13.21
C ALA A 42 -4.80 11.86 12.74
N TRP A 43 -3.63 12.01 13.36
CA TRP A 43 -2.64 13.04 13.00
C TRP A 43 -1.70 12.62 11.87
N ASP A 44 -1.71 11.34 11.46
CA ASP A 44 -0.83 10.80 10.44
C ASP A 44 -1.60 10.08 9.31
N PRO A 45 -2.30 10.83 8.43
CA PRO A 45 -3.08 10.24 7.37
C PRO A 45 -2.21 9.45 6.38
N LEU A 46 -2.69 8.29 5.95
CA LEU A 46 -2.01 7.42 4.99
C LEU A 46 -1.52 8.16 3.73
N ALA A 47 -2.33 9.11 3.23
CA ALA A 47 -1.97 9.90 2.05
C ALA A 47 -0.75 10.81 2.27
N LYS A 48 -0.61 11.36 3.47
CA LYS A 48 0.56 12.16 3.86
C LYS A 48 1.80 11.27 3.93
N ARG A 49 1.72 10.12 4.60
CA ARG A 49 2.84 9.16 4.68
C ARG A 49 3.32 8.70 3.31
N MET A 50 2.39 8.34 2.42
CA MET A 50 2.72 7.93 1.05
C MET A 50 3.45 9.03 0.28
N ARG A 51 3.01 10.29 0.42
CA ARG A 51 3.69 11.44 -0.17
C ARG A 51 5.07 11.64 0.42
N ASP A 52 5.20 11.61 1.74
CA ASP A 52 6.46 11.87 2.43
C ASP A 52 7.49 10.77 2.11
N GLU A 53 7.09 9.50 2.11
CA GLU A 53 7.94 8.38 1.69
C GLU A 53 8.33 8.45 0.21
N PHE A 54 7.44 8.91 -0.67
CA PHE A 54 7.75 9.10 -2.08
C PHE A 54 8.86 10.13 -2.28
N PHE A 55 8.79 11.27 -1.60
CA PHE A 55 9.86 12.28 -1.68
C PHE A 55 11.14 11.83 -0.98
N ARG A 56 11.05 11.12 0.15
CA ARG A 56 12.23 10.50 0.78
C ARG A 56 12.98 9.59 -0.20
N LEU A 57 12.26 8.68 -0.87
CA LEU A 57 12.87 7.79 -1.86
C LEU A 57 13.35 8.54 -3.11
N TRP A 58 12.65 9.60 -3.53
CA TRP A 58 13.10 10.43 -4.64
C TRP A 58 14.47 11.03 -4.34
N ASP A 59 14.63 11.64 -3.17
CA ASP A 59 15.87 12.27 -2.75
C ASP A 59 17.01 11.25 -2.63
N GLU A 60 16.73 10.06 -2.09
CA GLU A 60 17.70 8.96 -1.98
C GLU A 60 18.14 8.41 -3.34
N LEU A 61 17.21 8.28 -4.29
CA LEU A 61 17.50 7.74 -5.63
C LEU A 61 18.07 8.79 -6.59
N GLY A 62 17.91 10.08 -6.28
CA GLY A 62 18.19 11.19 -7.20
C GLY A 62 17.30 11.21 -8.44
N ARG A 63 16.21 10.44 -8.44
CA ARG A 63 15.21 10.36 -9.54
C ARG A 63 13.85 9.95 -9.01
N ARG A 64 12.82 10.15 -9.83
CA ARG A 64 11.45 9.69 -9.55
C ARG A 64 11.44 8.17 -9.25
N PRO A 65 10.93 7.74 -8.08
CA PRO A 65 10.76 6.33 -7.75
C PRO A 65 9.72 5.66 -8.65
N THR A 66 9.94 4.39 -8.97
CA THR A 66 8.93 3.55 -9.63
C THR A 66 7.95 2.98 -8.61
N ARG A 67 6.78 2.52 -9.09
CA ARG A 67 5.80 1.82 -8.23
C ARG A 67 6.40 0.63 -7.48
N ILE A 68 7.31 -0.11 -8.13
CA ILE A 68 7.97 -1.28 -7.53
C ILE A 68 8.90 -0.84 -6.41
N GLU A 69 9.71 0.20 -6.64
CA GLU A 69 10.64 0.73 -5.63
C GLU A 69 9.89 1.27 -4.41
N MET A 70 8.79 1.98 -4.62
CA MET A 70 7.88 2.38 -3.54
C MET A 70 7.34 1.17 -2.76
N TYR A 71 6.89 0.13 -3.47
CA TYR A 71 6.36 -1.09 -2.85
C TYR A 71 7.41 -1.86 -2.04
N THR A 72 8.66 -1.89 -2.49
CA THR A 72 9.74 -2.60 -1.80
C THR A 72 10.44 -1.75 -0.74
N GLY A 73 10.41 -0.43 -0.89
CA GLY A 73 11.14 0.54 -0.07
C GLY A 73 10.34 1.10 1.11
N THR A 74 9.07 0.73 1.25
CA THR A 74 8.19 1.22 2.32
C THR A 74 7.29 0.08 2.83
N ASP A 75 6.79 0.19 4.04
CA ASP A 75 5.85 -0.75 4.67
C ASP A 75 4.38 -0.29 4.55
N LEU A 76 4.12 0.68 3.68
CA LEU A 76 2.82 1.30 3.55
C LEU A 76 1.78 0.37 2.90
N PRO A 77 0.49 0.47 3.25
CA PRO A 77 -0.57 -0.36 2.67
C PRO A 77 -0.94 0.09 1.25
N PHE A 78 -0.12 -0.27 0.25
CA PHE A 78 -0.28 0.12 -1.17
C PHE A 78 -1.66 -0.17 -1.76
N ARG A 79 -2.27 -1.31 -1.38
CA ARG A 79 -3.59 -1.70 -1.90
C ARG A 79 -4.70 -0.74 -1.51
N GLU A 80 -4.60 -0.16 -0.32
CA GLU A 80 -5.61 0.79 0.19
C GLU A 80 -5.47 2.15 -0.46
N PHE A 81 -4.23 2.54 -0.74
CA PHE A 81 -3.89 3.86 -1.24
C PHE A 81 -3.98 3.98 -2.77
N LEU A 82 -3.49 2.99 -3.53
CA LEU A 82 -3.48 3.02 -5.00
C LEU A 82 -4.79 2.53 -5.64
N LYS A 83 -5.95 2.79 -5.01
CA LYS A 83 -7.26 2.42 -5.57
C LYS A 83 -7.54 3.11 -6.91
N GLU A 84 -7.13 4.37 -7.01
CA GLU A 84 -7.25 5.19 -8.22
C GLU A 84 -6.11 4.94 -9.23
N GLY A 85 -5.15 4.07 -8.89
CA GLY A 85 -4.02 3.72 -9.73
C GLY A 85 -2.77 4.58 -9.51
N TRP A 86 -1.63 4.09 -10.01
CA TRP A 86 -0.33 4.74 -9.85
C TRP A 86 -0.26 6.10 -10.56
N LEU A 87 -0.88 6.23 -11.74
CA LEU A 87 -0.92 7.48 -12.50
C LEU A 87 -1.61 8.61 -11.71
N ARG A 88 -2.74 8.32 -11.06
CA ARG A 88 -3.46 9.30 -10.24
C ARG A 88 -2.71 9.68 -8.96
N PHE A 89 -1.94 8.74 -8.40
CA PHE A 89 -1.02 9.09 -7.32
C PHE A 89 0.08 10.04 -7.79
N LEU A 90 0.74 9.76 -8.91
CA LEU A 90 1.76 10.67 -9.45
C LEU A 90 1.20 12.06 -9.75
N HIS A 91 -0.06 12.13 -10.22
CA HIS A 91 -0.78 13.40 -10.38
C HIS A 91 -0.97 14.13 -9.04
N SER A 92 -1.31 13.44 -7.95
CA SER A 92 -1.56 14.08 -6.65
C SER A 92 -0.31 14.64 -5.97
N VAL A 93 0.89 14.25 -6.43
CA VAL A 93 2.18 14.75 -5.96
C VAL A 93 2.93 15.56 -7.02
N ASP A 94 2.24 15.98 -8.08
CA ASP A 94 2.79 16.79 -9.19
C ASP A 94 4.04 16.19 -9.84
N ALA A 95 4.09 14.86 -9.94
CA ALA A 95 5.24 14.10 -10.43
C ALA A 95 5.07 13.51 -11.83
N LEU A 96 4.01 13.87 -12.54
CA LEU A 96 3.76 13.42 -13.92
C LEU A 96 4.66 14.15 -14.92
N THR A 97 5.05 13.45 -15.98
CA THR A 97 5.65 14.07 -17.17
C THR A 97 4.58 14.78 -18.01
N GLU A 98 5.01 15.60 -18.96
CA GLU A 98 4.09 16.28 -19.90
C GLU A 98 3.26 15.27 -20.72
N GLU A 99 3.89 14.18 -21.15
CA GLU A 99 3.21 13.09 -21.87
C GLU A 99 2.18 12.38 -20.98
N GLU A 100 2.56 12.04 -19.73
CA GLU A 100 1.68 11.33 -18.80
C GLU A 100 0.47 12.17 -18.38
N ASN A 101 0.62 13.50 -18.29
CA ASN A 101 -0.51 14.41 -18.08
C ASN A 101 -1.54 14.29 -19.20
N GLY A 102 -1.09 14.08 -20.45
CA GLY A 102 -1.95 13.86 -21.60
C GLY A 102 -2.73 12.53 -21.57
N TRP A 103 -2.36 11.59 -20.69
CA TRP A 103 -3.07 10.31 -20.54
C TRP A 103 -4.24 10.37 -19.56
N LEU A 104 -4.29 11.39 -18.70
CA LEU A 104 -5.37 11.56 -17.74
C LEU A 104 -6.71 11.69 -18.47
N GLU A 105 -7.73 11.00 -17.93
CA GLU A 105 -9.09 10.95 -18.45
C GLU A 105 -9.22 10.35 -19.86
N THR A 106 -8.20 9.59 -20.30
CA THR A 106 -8.20 8.89 -21.59
C THR A 106 -8.37 7.37 -21.43
N SER A 107 -8.49 6.67 -22.56
CA SER A 107 -8.43 5.21 -22.60
C SER A 107 -7.09 4.65 -22.10
N ALA A 108 -6.00 5.41 -22.18
CA ALA A 108 -4.70 5.01 -21.66
C ALA A 108 -4.71 4.92 -20.13
N GLU A 109 -5.29 5.90 -19.43
CA GLU A 109 -5.46 5.81 -17.97
C GLU A 109 -6.31 4.59 -17.58
N ALA A 110 -7.43 4.38 -18.28
CA ALA A 110 -8.30 3.24 -18.00
C ALA A 110 -7.58 1.90 -18.19
N PHE A 111 -6.77 1.78 -19.24
CA PHE A 111 -5.96 0.59 -19.52
C PHE A 111 -4.88 0.36 -18.45
N LEU A 112 -4.15 1.40 -18.03
CA LEU A 112 -3.14 1.30 -16.99
C LEU A 112 -3.75 0.87 -15.66
N ARG A 113 -4.87 1.48 -15.26
CA ARG A 113 -5.58 1.13 -14.02
C ARG A 113 -6.08 -0.32 -14.02
N GLU A 114 -6.55 -0.81 -15.16
CA GLU A 114 -6.94 -2.22 -15.28
C GLU A 114 -5.72 -3.13 -15.17
N THR A 115 -4.65 -2.81 -15.89
CA THR A 115 -3.38 -3.56 -15.89
C THR A 115 -2.78 -3.69 -14.49
N GLU A 116 -2.87 -2.63 -13.69
CA GLU A 116 -2.40 -2.63 -12.30
C GLU A 116 -3.17 -3.60 -11.39
N LYS A 117 -4.43 -3.90 -11.71
CA LYS A 117 -5.31 -4.82 -10.96
C LYS A 117 -5.21 -6.27 -11.44
N ILE A 118 -4.60 -6.52 -12.60
CA ILE A 118 -4.50 -7.85 -13.17
C ILE A 118 -3.73 -8.78 -12.21
N ALA A 119 -4.43 -9.81 -11.73
CA ALA A 119 -3.78 -10.95 -11.11
C ALA A 119 -3.03 -11.75 -12.20
N PHE A 120 -1.71 -11.82 -12.12
CA PHE A 120 -0.85 -12.59 -13.04
C PHE A 120 -0.92 -14.11 -12.79
N THR A 121 -2.13 -14.65 -12.65
CA THR A 121 -2.40 -16.07 -12.39
C THR A 121 -2.22 -16.97 -13.62
N LYS A 122 -2.13 -16.39 -14.81
CA LYS A 122 -1.95 -17.11 -16.08
C LYS A 122 -0.71 -16.60 -16.79
N ALA A 123 0.16 -17.53 -17.20
CA ALA A 123 1.48 -17.21 -17.77
C ALA A 123 1.42 -16.36 -19.04
N TYR A 124 0.34 -16.45 -19.85
CA TYR A 124 0.22 -15.70 -21.10
C TYR A 124 0.03 -14.19 -20.90
N LYS A 125 -0.44 -13.74 -19.73
CA LYS A 125 -0.79 -12.33 -19.52
C LYS A 125 0.41 -11.39 -19.70
N LEU A 126 1.57 -11.79 -19.20
CA LEU A 126 2.79 -10.98 -19.30
C LEU A 126 3.33 -10.91 -20.75
N PRO A 127 3.48 -12.04 -21.48
CA PRO A 127 3.80 -12.00 -22.91
C PRO A 127 2.80 -11.20 -23.76
N THR A 128 1.50 -11.30 -23.48
CA THR A 128 0.49 -10.53 -24.21
C THR A 128 0.67 -9.03 -24.01
N LEU A 129 0.86 -8.57 -22.77
CA LEU A 129 1.12 -7.16 -22.48
C LEU A 129 2.43 -6.66 -23.12
N ARG A 130 3.45 -7.52 -23.20
CA ARG A 130 4.73 -7.18 -23.84
C ARG A 130 4.65 -7.09 -25.38
N ALA A 131 3.66 -7.72 -25.99
CA ALA A 131 3.49 -7.80 -27.44
C ALA A 131 2.53 -6.75 -28.02
N LEU A 132 1.83 -6.00 -27.15
CA LEU A 132 1.09 -4.80 -27.51
C LEU A 132 2.05 -3.67 -27.87
#